data_AF-A0A8T4RSB3-F1
#
_entry.id   AF-A0A8T4RSB3-F1
#
_cell.length_a   1.000
_cell.length_b   1.000
_cell.length_c   1.000
_cell.angle_alpha   90.00
_cell.angle_beta   90.00
_cell.angle_gamma   90.00
#
_symmetry.space_group_name_H-M   'P 1'
#
loop_
_entity.id
_entity.type
_entity.pdbx_description
1 polymer ?
#
loop_
_entity_poly.entity_id
_entity_poly.type
_entity_poly.pdbx_seq_one_letter_code
_entity_poly.pdbx_strand_id
1 'polypeptide(L)'
;MNHLFSKPNQITIIRILLIPVFIYFLISEPPYKDYLAAFVFIVLSLSDALDGYIARKSKQVTELGKLIDPIADKLLISAALVFLIGRGIPIWIVVVILAREWIITGIRMIFVTKGTVVGASTLGKLKTISQTVGVVMVLVNFPFAIWVIYLAAVLTVISGIDYLIKFTGLVEGKVLNIPNLITLIRLVSIPVFAIFVIQNRMDIALVIFALIAISDKADGMSARMMKRATEFGSVFDSFTDWTFLSVSVISFLYSGLLSMKIVALLSIPAIAMAMIKMYNMKKHNAIISSAITKIGVGVGYLTIGSIIINFRYKDYFLAASLALAYSGLAAFIWKSRSIRTSSSSGKRP
;
A
#
# COMPACT_ATOMS: atom_id res chain seq x y z
N MET A 1 -21.95 2.79 21.41
CA MET A 1 -21.20 3.97 21.90
C MET A 1 -19.70 3.67 21.79
N ASN A 2 -18.93 4.56 21.16
CA ASN A 2 -17.47 4.67 21.06
C ASN A 2 -16.58 3.40 21.11
N HIS A 3 -16.65 2.53 20.09
CA HIS A 3 -15.67 1.43 19.89
C HIS A 3 -14.30 1.88 19.32
N LEU A 4 -14.09 3.19 19.08
CA LEU A 4 -12.81 3.75 18.62
C LEU A 4 -11.68 3.61 19.66
N PHE A 5 -12.02 3.48 20.96
CA PHE A 5 -11.08 3.38 22.08
C PHE A 5 -11.16 2.02 22.78
N SER A 6 -11.30 0.92 22.02
CA SER A 6 -11.02 -0.39 22.60
C SER A 6 -9.53 -0.53 22.90
N LYS A 7 -9.16 -1.26 23.96
CA LYS A 7 -7.74 -1.46 24.35
C LYS A 7 -6.84 -1.90 23.18
N PRO A 8 -7.28 -2.81 22.27
CA PRO A 8 -6.48 -3.18 21.09
C PRO A 8 -6.26 -2.01 20.14
N ASN A 9 -7.29 -1.19 19.91
CA ASN A 9 -7.23 -0.09 18.96
C ASN A 9 -6.32 1.06 19.45
N GLN A 10 -6.20 1.24 20.78
CA GLN A 10 -5.25 2.19 21.36
C GLN A 10 -3.80 1.77 21.12
N ILE A 11 -3.49 0.47 21.21
CA ILE A 11 -2.14 -0.03 20.98
C ILE A 11 -1.77 0.07 19.49
N THR A 12 -2.69 -0.24 18.57
CA THR A 12 -2.51 0.04 17.12
C THR A 12 -2.24 1.52 16.84
N ILE A 13 -2.99 2.43 17.46
CA ILE A 13 -2.79 3.89 17.28
C ILE A 13 -1.42 4.31 17.82
N ILE A 14 -1.03 3.85 19.01
CA ILE A 14 0.30 4.11 19.59
C ILE A 14 1.40 3.57 18.67
N ARG A 15 1.22 2.36 18.11
CA ARG A 15 2.16 1.76 17.16
C ARG A 15 2.38 2.65 15.94
N ILE A 16 1.30 3.14 15.33
CA ILE A 16 1.36 4.05 14.18
C ILE A 16 2.09 5.34 14.54
N LEU A 17 1.83 5.90 15.74
CA LEU A 17 2.50 7.11 16.22
C LEU A 17 3.99 6.90 16.51
N LEU A 18 4.40 5.67 16.82
CA LEU A 18 5.80 5.30 17.06
C LEU A 18 6.58 4.95 15.78
N ILE A 19 5.92 4.68 14.64
CA ILE A 19 6.62 4.49 13.35
C ILE A 19 7.47 5.71 12.97
N PRO A 20 6.97 6.97 13.04
CA PRO A 20 7.81 8.15 12.85
C PRO A 20 9.02 8.22 13.78
N VAL A 21 8.90 7.76 15.03
CA VAL A 21 10.01 7.69 15.98
C VAL A 21 11.06 6.67 15.53
N PHE A 22 10.62 5.50 15.06
CA PHE A 22 11.51 4.52 14.43
C PHE A 22 12.26 5.12 13.23
N ILE A 23 11.54 5.77 12.31
CA ILE A 23 12.13 6.44 11.14
C ILE A 23 13.12 7.53 11.57
N TYR A 24 12.81 8.29 12.60
CA TYR A 24 13.71 9.30 13.16
C TYR A 24 15.05 8.69 13.58
N PHE A 25 15.05 7.55 14.29
CA PHE A 25 16.29 6.87 14.69
C PHE A 25 17.07 6.29 13.51
N LEU A 26 16.39 5.89 12.43
CA LEU A 26 17.06 5.41 11.22
C LEU A 26 17.82 6.55 10.52
N ILE A 27 17.20 7.73 10.41
CA ILE A 27 17.74 8.85 9.62
C ILE A 27 18.67 9.76 10.44
N SER A 28 18.43 9.86 11.75
CA SER A 28 19.22 10.73 12.63
C SER A 28 20.54 10.09 13.04
N GLU A 29 21.46 10.91 13.57
CA GLU A 29 22.76 10.46 14.06
C GLU A 29 22.95 10.53 15.60
N PRO A 30 22.01 10.06 16.43
CA PRO A 30 22.25 9.99 17.86
C PRO A 30 23.27 8.88 18.21
N PRO A 31 23.91 8.96 19.38
CA PRO A 31 24.70 7.85 19.91
C PRO A 31 23.87 6.56 19.98
N TYR A 32 24.46 5.42 19.63
CA TYR A 32 23.80 4.10 19.65
C TYR A 32 22.53 4.00 18.78
N LYS A 33 22.38 4.84 17.74
CA LYS A 33 21.20 4.88 16.85
C LYS A 33 20.73 3.50 16.37
N ASP A 34 21.67 2.62 16.05
CA ASP A 34 21.42 1.29 15.52
C ASP A 34 20.73 0.37 16.55
N TYR A 35 21.19 0.42 17.81
CA TYR A 35 20.57 -0.31 18.92
C TYR A 35 19.22 0.27 19.31
N LEU A 36 19.09 1.60 19.30
CA LEU A 36 17.82 2.28 19.57
C LEU A 36 16.77 1.98 18.50
N ALA A 37 17.15 2.02 17.22
CA ALA A 37 16.29 1.66 16.10
C ALA A 37 15.86 0.18 16.19
N ALA A 38 16.79 -0.73 16.50
CA ALA A 38 16.48 -2.14 16.71
C ALA A 38 15.51 -2.35 17.89
N PHE A 39 15.75 -1.66 19.01
CA PHE A 39 14.88 -1.72 20.19
C PHE A 39 13.45 -1.26 19.87
N VAL A 40 13.31 -0.08 19.25
CA VAL A 40 11.99 0.45 18.86
C VAL A 40 11.31 -0.50 17.85
N PHE A 41 12.04 -1.03 16.87
CA PHE A 41 11.49 -1.97 15.90
C PHE A 41 11.00 -3.27 16.55
N ILE A 42 11.74 -3.82 17.52
CA ILE A 42 11.33 -5.00 18.29
C ILE A 42 10.05 -4.70 19.08
N VAL A 43 10.01 -3.58 19.81
CA VAL A 43 8.83 -3.17 20.58
C VAL A 43 7.61 -3.05 19.67
N LEU A 44 7.75 -2.42 18.50
CA LEU A 44 6.65 -2.30 17.54
C LEU A 44 6.20 -3.64 16.95
N SER A 45 7.14 -4.51 16.60
CA SER A 45 6.85 -5.83 16.03
C SER A 45 6.19 -6.77 17.05
N LEU A 46 6.60 -6.72 18.32
CA LEU A 46 5.99 -7.50 19.38
C LEU A 46 4.61 -6.98 19.79
N SER A 47 4.40 -5.66 19.72
CA SER A 47 3.11 -5.05 20.04
C SER A 47 1.99 -5.56 19.12
N ASP A 48 2.28 -5.82 17.84
CA ASP A 48 1.31 -6.43 16.92
C ASP A 48 0.85 -7.82 17.37
N ALA A 49 1.81 -8.67 17.75
CA ALA A 49 1.51 -10.03 18.20
C ALA A 49 0.66 -10.03 19.47
N LEU A 50 0.94 -9.09 20.38
CA LEU A 50 0.18 -8.90 21.62
C LEU A 50 -1.24 -8.39 21.34
N ASP A 51 -1.42 -7.43 20.43
CA ASP A 51 -2.74 -6.90 20.06
C ASP A 51 -3.62 -7.98 19.44
N GLY A 52 -3.07 -8.75 18.51
CA GLY A 52 -3.76 -9.87 17.91
C GLY A 52 -4.15 -10.93 18.94
N TYR A 53 -3.30 -11.20 19.94
CA TYR A 53 -3.61 -12.14 21.01
C TYR A 53 -4.71 -11.63 21.93
N ILE A 54 -4.61 -10.38 22.39
CA ILE A 54 -5.59 -9.75 23.29
C ILE A 54 -6.94 -9.61 22.60
N ALA A 55 -6.99 -9.18 21.33
CA ALA A 55 -8.24 -9.03 20.58
C ALA A 55 -8.96 -10.37 20.36
N ARG A 56 -8.22 -11.46 20.07
CA ARG A 56 -8.79 -12.81 19.93
C ARG A 56 -9.31 -13.35 21.27
N LYS A 57 -8.57 -13.13 22.36
CA LYS A 57 -8.94 -13.62 23.70
C LYS A 57 -10.12 -12.84 24.30
N SER A 58 -10.22 -11.55 24.01
CA SER A 58 -11.28 -10.67 24.52
C SER A 58 -12.55 -10.65 23.65
N LYS A 59 -12.55 -11.30 22.49
CA LYS A 59 -13.62 -11.21 21.46
C LYS A 59 -13.93 -9.77 21.02
N GLN A 60 -13.05 -8.80 21.30
CA GLN A 60 -13.21 -7.38 20.96
C GLN A 60 -12.49 -7.06 19.66
N VAL A 61 -12.88 -7.72 18.56
CA VAL A 61 -12.33 -7.42 17.24
C VAL A 61 -13.16 -6.30 16.62
N THR A 62 -12.54 -5.16 16.35
CA THR A 62 -13.22 -4.03 15.68
C THR A 62 -12.96 -4.04 14.19
N GLU A 63 -13.93 -3.64 13.38
CA GLU A 63 -13.78 -3.53 11.91
C GLU A 63 -12.71 -2.50 11.49
N LEU A 64 -12.48 -1.47 12.31
CA LEU A 64 -11.47 -0.46 12.07
C LEU A 64 -10.05 -0.98 12.35
N GLY A 65 -9.86 -1.73 13.44
CA GLY A 65 -8.58 -2.41 13.71
C GLY A 65 -8.23 -3.40 12.60
N LYS A 66 -9.20 -4.20 12.13
CA LYS A 66 -9.01 -5.13 10.99
C LYS A 66 -8.49 -4.46 9.72
N LEU A 67 -8.83 -3.19 9.49
CA LEU A 67 -8.40 -2.43 8.32
C LEU A 67 -7.04 -1.75 8.55
N ILE A 68 -6.81 -1.20 9.74
CA ILE A 68 -5.63 -0.38 10.05
C ILE A 68 -4.42 -1.26 10.41
N ASP A 69 -4.60 -2.37 11.14
CA ASP A 69 -3.51 -3.24 11.56
C ASP A 69 -2.68 -3.75 10.36
N PRO A 70 -3.29 -4.26 9.27
CA PRO A 70 -2.53 -4.71 8.12
C PRO A 70 -1.81 -3.58 7.38
N ILE A 71 -2.23 -2.32 7.53
CA ILE A 71 -1.55 -1.18 6.90
C ILE A 71 -0.33 -0.79 7.74
N ALA A 72 -0.50 -0.67 9.06
CA ALA A 72 0.56 -0.30 9.99
C ALA A 72 1.75 -1.28 9.95
N ASP A 73 1.46 -2.58 9.94
CA ASP A 73 2.47 -3.64 9.84
C ASP A 73 3.31 -3.52 8.56
N LYS A 74 2.66 -3.23 7.44
CA LYS A 74 3.33 -3.13 6.14
C LYS A 74 4.16 -1.86 6.07
N LEU A 75 3.69 -0.76 6.65
CA LEU A 75 4.47 0.48 6.74
C LEU A 75 5.75 0.29 7.55
N LEU A 76 5.67 -0.35 8.72
CA LEU A 76 6.84 -0.60 9.57
C LEU A 76 7.90 -1.45 8.86
N ILE A 77 7.51 -2.61 8.31
CA ILE A 77 8.46 -3.50 7.64
C ILE A 77 9.02 -2.86 6.36
N SER A 78 8.20 -2.04 5.67
CA SER A 78 8.64 -1.34 4.46
C SER A 78 9.67 -0.27 4.77
N ALA A 79 9.40 0.57 5.78
CA ALA A 79 10.34 1.60 6.21
C ALA A 79 11.69 1.00 6.61
N ALA A 80 11.65 -0.11 7.36
CA ALA A 80 12.87 -0.82 7.75
C ALA A 80 13.63 -1.34 6.52
N LEU A 81 13.00 -2.15 5.66
CA LEU A 81 13.68 -2.76 4.51
C LEU A 81 14.25 -1.74 3.52
N VAL A 82 13.52 -0.64 3.27
CA VAL A 82 14.00 0.45 2.40
C VAL A 82 15.26 1.08 2.98
N PHE A 83 15.29 1.32 4.29
CA PHE A 83 16.48 1.87 4.94
C PHE A 83 17.69 0.92 4.86
N LEU A 84 17.47 -0.39 5.01
CA LEU A 84 18.56 -1.38 4.97
C LEU A 84 19.23 -1.52 3.59
N ILE A 85 18.64 -0.96 2.52
CA ILE A 85 19.32 -0.84 1.21
C ILE A 85 20.64 -0.08 1.39
N GLY A 86 20.62 1.03 2.15
CA GLY A 86 21.82 1.81 2.48
C GLY A 86 22.83 1.08 3.38
N ARG A 87 22.46 -0.08 3.94
CA ARG A 87 23.29 -0.95 4.78
C ARG A 87 23.80 -2.19 4.03
N GLY A 88 23.70 -2.20 2.70
CA GLY A 88 24.23 -3.27 1.85
C GLY A 88 23.24 -4.41 1.57
N ILE A 89 21.95 -4.27 1.92
CA ILE A 89 20.95 -5.24 1.50
C ILE A 89 20.67 -5.09 -0.01
N PRO A 90 20.74 -6.20 -0.78
CA PRO A 90 20.43 -6.15 -2.20
C PRO A 90 19.02 -5.66 -2.46
N ILE A 91 18.93 -4.64 -3.30
CA ILE A 91 17.68 -3.91 -3.54
C ILE A 91 16.57 -4.79 -4.11
N TRP A 92 16.93 -5.80 -4.92
CA TRP A 92 15.97 -6.75 -5.48
C TRP A 92 15.30 -7.62 -4.40
N ILE A 93 15.95 -7.88 -3.27
CA ILE A 93 15.33 -8.61 -2.15
C ILE A 93 14.22 -7.77 -1.53
N VAL A 94 14.51 -6.49 -1.30
CA VAL A 94 13.54 -5.53 -0.76
C VAL A 94 12.32 -5.44 -1.68
N VAL A 95 12.52 -5.34 -3.01
CA VAL A 95 11.42 -5.39 -3.99
C VAL A 95 10.53 -6.60 -3.80
N VAL A 96 11.14 -7.80 -3.86
CA VAL A 96 10.38 -9.05 -3.86
C VAL A 96 9.55 -9.17 -2.60
N ILE A 97 10.14 -8.77 -1.47
CA ILE A 97 9.43 -8.73 -0.19
C ILE A 97 8.27 -7.73 -0.24
N LEU A 98 8.51 -6.48 -0.60
CA LEU A 98 7.50 -5.43 -0.61
C LEU A 98 6.36 -5.74 -1.58
N ALA A 99 6.69 -6.12 -2.81
CA ALA A 99 5.72 -6.46 -3.84
C ALA A 99 4.76 -7.54 -3.32
N ARG A 100 5.28 -8.65 -2.82
CA ARG A 100 4.46 -9.71 -2.25
C ARG A 100 3.60 -9.22 -1.09
N GLU A 101 4.18 -8.42 -0.20
CA GLU A 101 3.49 -7.92 0.99
C GLU A 101 2.28 -7.06 0.65
N TRP A 102 2.37 -6.21 -0.37
CA TRP A 102 1.25 -5.44 -0.87
C TRP A 102 0.24 -6.30 -1.63
N ILE A 103 0.70 -7.22 -2.49
CA ILE A 103 -0.16 -8.13 -3.27
C ILE A 103 -1.05 -8.95 -2.33
N ILE A 104 -0.46 -9.74 -1.43
CA ILE A 104 -1.21 -10.68 -0.60
C ILE A 104 -2.14 -9.95 0.36
N THR A 105 -1.74 -8.77 0.84
CA THR A 105 -2.58 -7.93 1.69
C THR A 105 -3.78 -7.37 0.92
N GLY A 106 -3.55 -6.89 -0.31
CA GLY A 106 -4.61 -6.46 -1.24
C GLY A 106 -5.63 -7.58 -1.50
N ILE A 107 -5.14 -8.77 -1.83
CA ILE A 107 -6.00 -9.94 -2.09
C ILE A 107 -6.83 -10.24 -0.84
N ARG A 108 -6.18 -10.34 0.33
CA ARG A 108 -6.87 -10.66 1.59
C ARG A 108 -7.95 -9.65 1.94
N MET A 109 -7.70 -8.34 1.75
CA MET A 109 -8.71 -7.31 2.01
C MET A 109 -9.98 -7.53 1.19
N ILE A 110 -9.84 -7.92 -0.08
CA ILE A 110 -11.01 -8.21 -0.94
C ILE A 110 -11.80 -9.40 -0.42
N PHE A 111 -11.16 -10.50 -0.04
CA PHE A 111 -11.88 -11.65 0.51
C PHE A 111 -12.60 -11.33 1.83
N VAL A 112 -11.99 -10.49 2.68
CA VAL A 112 -12.64 -10.02 3.92
C VAL A 112 -13.92 -9.24 3.60
N THR A 113 -13.93 -8.40 2.57
CA THR A 113 -15.15 -7.68 2.15
C THR A 113 -16.25 -8.62 1.63
N LYS A 114 -15.89 -9.84 1.20
CA LYS A 114 -16.83 -10.88 0.74
C LYS A 114 -17.29 -11.84 1.84
N GLY A 115 -16.86 -11.62 3.09
CA GLY A 115 -17.20 -12.48 4.22
C GLY A 115 -16.32 -13.73 4.34
N THR A 116 -15.34 -13.92 3.46
CA THR A 116 -14.40 -15.05 3.50
C THR A 116 -13.12 -14.65 4.20
N VAL A 117 -12.87 -15.20 5.39
CA VAL A 117 -11.65 -14.90 6.15
C VAL A 117 -10.55 -15.90 5.78
N VAL A 118 -9.54 -15.43 5.06
CA VAL A 118 -8.37 -16.25 4.72
C VAL A 118 -7.30 -16.11 5.81
N GLY A 119 -7.09 -17.20 6.56
CA GLY A 119 -6.16 -17.26 7.68
C GLY A 119 -4.68 -17.11 7.32
N ALA A 120 -3.85 -16.89 8.34
CA ALA A 120 -2.39 -16.88 8.22
C ALA A 120 -1.85 -18.29 7.95
N SER A 121 -1.17 -18.53 6.82
CA SER A 121 -0.51 -19.81 6.55
C SER A 121 0.78 -19.96 7.37
N THR A 122 1.19 -21.20 7.66
CA THR A 122 2.45 -21.49 8.38
C THR A 122 3.65 -20.87 7.67
N LEU A 123 3.69 -20.94 6.34
CA LEU A 123 4.71 -20.28 5.50
C LEU A 123 4.66 -18.75 5.65
N GLY A 124 3.47 -18.15 5.71
CA GLY A 124 3.30 -16.73 5.99
C GLY A 124 3.85 -16.31 7.36
N LYS A 125 3.67 -17.14 8.39
CA LYS A 125 4.21 -16.90 9.74
C LYS A 125 5.74 -16.99 9.75
N LEU A 126 6.30 -18.05 9.18
CA LEU A 126 7.75 -18.25 9.07
C LEU A 126 8.42 -17.10 8.32
N LYS A 127 7.80 -16.68 7.20
CA LYS A 127 8.22 -15.49 6.45
C LYS A 127 8.27 -14.24 7.35
N THR A 128 7.22 -13.96 8.12
CA THR A 128 7.21 -12.78 9.00
C THR A 128 8.30 -12.87 10.07
N ILE A 129 8.47 -14.02 10.72
CA ILE A 129 9.52 -14.23 11.73
C ILE A 129 10.90 -13.98 11.11
N SER A 130 11.20 -14.61 9.97
CA SER A 130 12.49 -14.47 9.30
C SER A 130 12.78 -13.02 8.88
N GLN A 131 11.77 -12.25 8.44
CA GLN A 131 11.93 -10.83 8.12
C GLN A 131 12.20 -9.98 9.34
N THR A 132 11.42 -10.14 10.41
CA THR A 132 11.60 -9.37 11.65
C THR A 132 12.98 -9.64 12.23
N VAL A 133 13.40 -10.91 12.30
CA VAL A 133 14.73 -11.30 12.79
C VAL A 133 15.83 -10.76 11.89
N GLY A 134 15.69 -10.91 10.56
CA GLY A 134 16.66 -10.39 9.60
C GLY A 134 16.86 -8.89 9.72
N VAL A 135 15.77 -8.11 9.81
CA VAL A 135 15.84 -6.65 9.98
C VAL A 135 16.61 -6.28 11.26
N VAL A 136 16.28 -6.90 12.39
CA VAL A 136 16.96 -6.65 13.67
C VAL A 136 18.45 -6.97 13.57
N MET A 137 18.81 -8.12 12.99
CA MET A 137 20.20 -8.53 12.82
C MET A 137 20.99 -7.54 11.97
N VAL A 138 20.40 -7.01 10.89
CA VAL A 138 21.08 -6.00 10.06
C VAL A 138 21.23 -4.68 10.82
N LEU A 139 20.20 -4.24 11.55
CA LEU A 139 20.26 -3.00 12.34
C LEU A 139 21.39 -3.02 13.36
N VAL A 140 21.60 -4.14 14.06
CA VAL A 140 22.66 -4.26 15.08
C VAL A 140 24.00 -4.78 14.52
N ASN A 141 24.14 -4.85 13.20
CA ASN A 141 25.33 -5.34 12.51
C ASN A 141 25.78 -6.75 12.95
N PHE A 142 24.82 -7.65 13.18
CA PHE A 142 25.08 -9.02 13.60
C PHE A 142 25.60 -9.87 12.42
N PRO A 143 26.58 -10.77 12.64
CA PRO A 143 27.09 -11.62 11.57
C PRO A 143 26.00 -12.50 10.97
N PHE A 144 26.11 -12.83 9.69
CA PHE A 144 25.13 -13.65 8.95
C PHE A 144 23.74 -13.03 8.75
N ALA A 145 23.51 -11.77 9.14
CA ALA A 145 22.23 -11.08 8.93
C ALA A 145 21.74 -11.14 7.48
N ILE A 146 22.67 -11.01 6.53
CA ILE A 146 22.37 -11.09 5.10
C ILE A 146 21.72 -12.43 4.70
N TRP A 147 22.21 -13.56 5.22
CA TRP A 147 21.66 -14.88 4.92
C TRP A 147 20.22 -15.04 5.42
N VAL A 148 19.92 -14.43 6.58
CA VAL A 148 18.54 -14.40 7.12
C VAL A 148 17.63 -13.56 6.23
N ILE A 149 18.12 -12.46 5.66
CA ILE A 149 17.38 -11.65 4.68
C ILE A 149 17.13 -12.43 3.38
N TYR A 150 18.11 -13.21 2.89
CA TYR A 150 17.91 -14.13 1.75
C TYR A 150 16.86 -15.20 2.04
N LEU A 151 16.94 -15.84 3.22
CA LEU A 151 15.93 -16.81 3.66
C LEU A 151 14.54 -16.17 3.71
N ALA A 152 14.44 -14.96 4.24
CA ALA A 152 13.20 -14.20 4.29
C ALA A 152 12.64 -13.91 2.89
N ALA A 153 13.49 -13.60 1.91
CA ALA A 153 13.09 -13.43 0.52
C ALA A 153 12.51 -14.72 -0.08
N VAL A 154 13.21 -15.85 0.10
CA VAL A 154 12.77 -17.17 -0.39
C VAL A 154 11.43 -17.57 0.23
N LEU A 155 11.29 -17.45 1.56
CA LEU A 155 10.02 -17.71 2.26
C LEU A 155 8.91 -16.76 1.81
N THR A 156 9.26 -15.52 1.43
CA THR A 156 8.30 -14.56 0.88
C THR A 156 7.74 -15.02 -0.45
N VAL A 157 8.58 -15.48 -1.37
CA VAL A 157 8.15 -16.02 -2.66
C VAL A 157 7.30 -17.27 -2.48
N ILE A 158 7.79 -18.25 -1.71
CA ILE A 158 7.09 -19.53 -1.48
C ILE A 158 5.73 -19.28 -0.81
N SER A 159 5.68 -18.44 0.22
CA SER A 159 4.42 -18.10 0.87
C SER A 159 3.48 -17.31 -0.05
N GLY A 160 4.01 -16.48 -0.95
CA GLY A 160 3.22 -15.78 -1.96
C GLY A 160 2.49 -16.76 -2.87
N ILE A 161 3.21 -17.77 -3.38
CA ILE A 161 2.65 -18.84 -4.21
C ILE A 161 1.59 -19.64 -3.44
N ASP A 162 1.87 -20.07 -2.21
CA ASP A 162 0.91 -20.77 -1.34
C ASP A 162 -0.41 -19.99 -1.18
N TYR A 163 -0.30 -18.68 -0.98
CA TYR A 163 -1.49 -17.83 -0.89
C TYR A 163 -2.24 -17.75 -2.22
N LEU A 164 -1.55 -17.54 -3.34
CA LEU A 164 -2.19 -17.46 -4.65
C LEU A 164 -2.97 -18.74 -4.96
N ILE A 165 -2.41 -19.92 -4.67
CA ILE A 165 -3.09 -21.21 -4.84
C ILE A 165 -4.34 -21.28 -3.94
N LYS A 166 -4.23 -20.92 -2.66
CA LYS A 166 -5.39 -20.90 -1.74
C LYS A 166 -6.49 -19.97 -2.22
N PHE A 167 -6.12 -18.77 -2.69
CA PHE A 167 -7.10 -17.81 -3.20
C PHE A 167 -7.77 -18.32 -4.47
N THR A 168 -7.05 -18.99 -5.38
CA THR A 168 -7.65 -19.60 -6.56
C THR A 168 -8.68 -20.68 -6.24
N GLY A 169 -8.51 -21.41 -5.14
CA GLY A 169 -9.46 -22.43 -4.70
C GLY A 169 -10.71 -21.88 -4.00
N LEU A 170 -10.70 -20.62 -3.58
CA LEU A 170 -11.78 -19.98 -2.81
C LEU A 170 -12.74 -19.14 -3.67
N VAL A 171 -12.50 -19.02 -4.97
CA VAL A 171 -13.36 -18.27 -5.89
C VAL A 171 -13.98 -19.27 -6.85
N GLU A 172 -15.30 -19.19 -7.05
CA GLU A 172 -16.06 -20.01 -8.02
C GLU A 172 -15.76 -19.66 -9.50
N GLY A 173 -14.54 -19.21 -9.79
CA GLY A 173 -14.03 -18.87 -11.11
C GLY A 173 -12.51 -18.69 -11.07
N LYS A 174 -11.83 -18.84 -12.21
CA LYS A 174 -10.37 -18.73 -12.30
C LYS A 174 -9.91 -17.33 -11.87
N VAL A 175 -9.40 -17.20 -10.64
CA VAL A 175 -8.75 -15.98 -10.10
C VAL A 175 -7.53 -15.61 -10.92
N LEU A 176 -6.81 -16.61 -11.41
CA LEU A 176 -5.76 -16.45 -12.42
C LEU A 176 -6.41 -16.44 -13.81
N ASN A 177 -6.96 -15.28 -14.17
CA ASN A 177 -7.26 -14.95 -15.55
C ASN A 177 -6.21 -13.97 -16.07
N ILE A 178 -6.12 -13.83 -17.40
CA ILE A 178 -5.14 -12.94 -18.04
C ILE A 178 -5.21 -11.50 -17.48
N PRO A 179 -6.40 -10.89 -17.29
CA PRO A 179 -6.54 -9.59 -16.63
C PRO A 179 -5.84 -9.50 -15.27
N ASN A 180 -6.19 -10.38 -14.33
CA ASN A 180 -5.65 -10.35 -12.97
C ASN A 180 -4.14 -10.64 -12.93
N LEU A 181 -3.60 -11.41 -13.90
CA LEU A 181 -2.16 -11.62 -14.04
C LEU A 181 -1.45 -10.33 -14.49
N ILE A 182 -2.05 -9.57 -15.40
CA ILE A 182 -1.55 -8.26 -15.84
C ILE A 182 -1.55 -7.29 -14.66
N THR A 183 -2.63 -7.22 -13.86
CA THR A 183 -2.67 -6.38 -12.65
C THR A 183 -1.61 -6.79 -11.63
N LEU A 184 -1.38 -8.10 -11.45
CA LEU A 184 -0.37 -8.63 -10.55
C LEU A 184 1.05 -8.23 -10.97
N ILE A 185 1.37 -8.36 -12.26
CA ILE A 185 2.66 -7.95 -12.85
C ILE A 185 2.88 -6.45 -12.63
N ARG A 186 1.82 -5.64 -12.78
CA ARG A 186 1.88 -4.20 -12.52
C ARG A 186 2.24 -3.93 -11.06
N LEU A 187 1.60 -4.62 -10.12
CA LEU A 187 1.85 -4.46 -8.68
C LEU A 187 3.30 -4.81 -8.29
N VAL A 188 3.89 -5.82 -8.93
CA VAL A 188 5.32 -6.15 -8.77
C VAL A 188 6.23 -5.10 -9.40
N SER A 189 5.82 -4.50 -10.51
CA SER A 189 6.60 -3.48 -11.22
C SER A 189 6.72 -2.16 -10.43
N ILE A 190 5.74 -1.83 -9.58
CA ILE A 190 5.71 -0.56 -8.84
C ILE A 190 6.94 -0.37 -7.91
N PRO A 191 7.31 -1.33 -7.03
CA PRO A 191 8.52 -1.19 -6.23
C PRO A 191 9.79 -1.13 -7.08
N VAL A 192 9.87 -1.92 -8.17
CA VAL A 192 11.02 -1.90 -9.09
C VAL A 192 11.19 -0.51 -9.69
N PHE A 193 10.10 0.10 -10.14
CA PHE A 193 10.09 1.48 -10.63
C PHE A 193 10.67 2.46 -9.59
N ALA A 194 10.18 2.41 -8.35
CA ALA A 194 10.62 3.31 -7.28
C ALA A 194 12.12 3.24 -7.02
N ILE A 195 12.69 2.05 -7.12
CA ILE A 195 14.11 1.82 -6.91
C ILE A 195 14.97 2.49 -7.96
N PHE A 196 14.63 2.32 -9.23
CA PHE A 196 15.42 2.96 -10.28
C PHE A 196 15.30 4.47 -10.23
N VAL A 197 14.15 5.00 -9.80
CA VAL A 197 14.02 6.43 -9.47
C VAL A 197 14.93 6.84 -8.31
N ILE A 198 14.95 6.09 -7.21
CA ILE A 198 15.79 6.38 -6.03
C ILE A 198 17.29 6.27 -6.36
N GLN A 199 17.67 5.33 -7.23
CA GLN A 199 19.03 5.17 -7.72
C GLN A 199 19.41 6.20 -8.80
N ASN A 200 18.50 7.12 -9.12
CA ASN A 200 18.68 8.14 -10.17
C ASN A 200 18.93 7.54 -11.57
N ARG A 201 18.47 6.31 -11.81
CA ARG A 201 18.53 5.55 -13.07
C ARG A 201 17.23 5.75 -13.85
N MET A 202 17.04 6.97 -14.32
CA MET A 202 15.79 7.43 -14.94
C MET A 202 15.46 6.72 -16.26
N ASP A 203 16.48 6.24 -16.96
CA ASP A 203 16.40 5.40 -18.15
C ASP A 203 15.60 4.11 -17.89
N ILE A 204 15.98 3.36 -16.86
CA ILE A 204 15.32 2.10 -16.50
C ILE A 204 13.95 2.38 -15.86
N ALA A 205 13.87 3.42 -15.02
CA ALA A 205 12.60 3.85 -14.43
C ALA A 205 11.56 4.18 -15.52
N LEU A 206 11.97 4.81 -16.62
CA LEU A 206 11.09 5.11 -17.75
C LEU A 206 10.55 3.84 -18.43
N VAL A 207 11.40 2.82 -18.62
CA VAL A 207 10.99 1.53 -19.21
C VAL A 207 9.95 0.85 -18.32
N ILE A 208 10.18 0.81 -17.00
CA ILE A 208 9.23 0.19 -16.07
C ILE A 208 7.94 1.00 -15.99
N PHE A 209 8.02 2.33 -15.98
CA PHE A 209 6.86 3.22 -16.07
C PHE A 209 6.03 2.91 -17.32
N ALA A 210 6.68 2.74 -18.49
CA ALA A 210 5.99 2.39 -19.72
C ALA A 210 5.31 1.02 -19.63
N LEU A 211 5.97 0.01 -19.04
CA LEU A 211 5.37 -1.31 -18.80
C LEU A 211 4.14 -1.23 -17.89
N ILE A 212 4.21 -0.43 -16.82
CA ILE A 212 3.08 -0.19 -15.90
C ILE A 212 1.92 0.47 -16.67
N ALA A 213 2.17 1.54 -17.42
CA ALA A 213 1.15 2.25 -18.19
C ALA A 213 0.52 1.39 -19.30
N ILE A 214 1.32 0.58 -20.00
CA ILE A 214 0.83 -0.37 -21.01
C ILE A 214 -0.04 -1.45 -20.35
N SER A 215 0.40 -1.97 -19.21
CA SER A 215 -0.34 -3.00 -18.48
C SER A 215 -1.72 -2.48 -18.02
N ASP A 216 -1.84 -1.21 -17.66
CA ASP A 216 -3.13 -0.57 -17.34
C ASP A 216 -4.10 -0.56 -18.51
N LYS A 217 -3.60 -0.12 -19.67
CA LYS A 217 -4.42 -0.12 -20.88
C LYS A 217 -4.80 -1.54 -21.34
N ALA A 218 -3.87 -2.49 -21.22
CA ALA A 218 -4.06 -3.89 -21.60
C ALA A 218 -5.12 -4.58 -20.74
N ASP A 219 -5.14 -4.30 -19.44
CA ASP A 219 -6.14 -4.85 -18.50
C ASP A 219 -7.55 -4.36 -18.83
N GLY A 220 -7.68 -3.04 -19.05
CA GLY A 220 -8.95 -2.42 -19.43
C GLY A 220 -9.48 -2.89 -20.80
N MET A 221 -8.62 -3.25 -21.74
CA MET A 221 -9.02 -3.85 -23.03
C MET A 221 -9.41 -5.32 -22.88
N SER A 222 -8.63 -6.09 -22.12
CA SER A 222 -8.86 -7.53 -21.88
C SER A 222 -10.17 -7.77 -21.14
N ALA A 223 -10.48 -6.95 -20.13
CA ALA A 223 -11.75 -7.00 -19.41
C ALA A 223 -12.97 -6.73 -20.31
N ARG A 224 -12.84 -5.82 -21.28
CA ARG A 224 -13.90 -5.47 -22.24
C ARG A 224 -14.10 -6.54 -23.32
N MET A 225 -13.02 -7.12 -23.85
CA MET A 225 -13.10 -8.18 -24.86
C MET A 225 -13.65 -9.49 -24.29
N MET A 226 -13.34 -9.82 -23.04
CA MET A 226 -13.71 -11.13 -22.47
C MET A 226 -15.10 -11.18 -21.80
N LYS A 227 -15.84 -10.06 -21.70
CA LYS A 227 -17.08 -9.92 -20.86
C LYS A 227 -16.92 -10.52 -19.44
N ARG A 228 -15.68 -10.61 -18.95
CA ARG A 228 -15.28 -11.21 -17.67
C ARG A 228 -14.55 -10.17 -16.83
N ALA A 229 -15.16 -9.00 -16.70
CA ALA A 229 -14.73 -8.05 -15.68
C ALA A 229 -15.06 -8.68 -14.32
N THR A 230 -14.08 -9.34 -13.71
CA THR A 230 -14.26 -9.89 -12.37
C THR A 230 -14.33 -8.72 -11.39
N GLU A 231 -15.24 -8.78 -10.43
CA GLU A 231 -15.31 -7.82 -9.32
C GLU A 231 -13.97 -7.71 -8.55
N PHE A 232 -13.17 -8.77 -8.63
CA PHE A 232 -11.80 -8.81 -8.14
C PHE A 232 -10.86 -7.86 -8.90
N GLY A 233 -10.83 -7.94 -10.22
CA GLY A 233 -9.97 -7.09 -11.07
C GLY A 233 -10.26 -5.60 -10.92
N SER A 234 -11.54 -5.21 -10.85
CA SER A 234 -11.91 -3.79 -10.74
C SER A 234 -11.47 -3.11 -9.43
N VAL A 235 -11.44 -3.88 -8.33
CA VAL A 235 -10.91 -3.40 -7.04
C VAL A 235 -9.38 -3.34 -7.08
N PHE A 236 -8.75 -4.34 -7.70
CA PHE A 236 -7.30 -4.41 -7.87
C PHE A 236 -6.75 -3.27 -8.72
N ASP A 237 -7.41 -2.92 -9.82
CA ASP A 237 -7.03 -1.79 -10.66
C ASP A 237 -6.98 -0.48 -9.85
N SER A 238 -8.06 -0.20 -9.12
CA SER A 238 -8.16 1.01 -8.29
C SER A 238 -7.09 1.07 -7.20
N PHE A 239 -6.74 -0.07 -6.60
CA PHE A 239 -5.68 -0.16 -5.59
C PHE A 239 -4.29 0.03 -6.19
N THR A 240 -4.05 -0.57 -7.36
CA THR A 240 -2.76 -0.54 -8.04
C THR A 240 -2.43 0.88 -8.51
N ASP A 241 -3.40 1.61 -9.07
CA ASP A 241 -3.24 3.01 -9.46
C ASP A 241 -2.87 3.90 -8.27
N TRP A 242 -3.59 3.77 -7.16
CA TRP A 242 -3.31 4.56 -5.97
C TRP A 242 -1.93 4.24 -5.39
N THR A 243 -1.56 2.95 -5.38
CA THR A 243 -0.25 2.50 -4.93
C THR A 243 0.85 3.07 -5.81
N PHE A 244 0.69 3.01 -7.13
CA PHE A 244 1.68 3.52 -8.07
C PHE A 244 1.88 5.03 -7.95
N LEU A 245 0.80 5.81 -7.91
CA LEU A 245 0.85 7.26 -7.75
C LEU A 245 1.55 7.65 -6.44
N SER A 246 1.18 6.98 -5.34
CA SER A 246 1.77 7.28 -4.02
C SER A 246 3.25 6.94 -3.95
N VAL A 247 3.63 5.76 -4.44
CA VAL A 247 5.04 5.32 -4.49
C VAL A 247 5.87 6.24 -5.38
N SER A 248 5.32 6.67 -6.52
CA SER A 248 6.00 7.60 -7.43
C SER A 248 6.29 8.93 -6.73
N VAL A 249 5.29 9.54 -6.09
CA VAL A 249 5.46 10.80 -5.35
C VAL A 249 6.52 10.70 -4.26
N ILE A 250 6.54 9.60 -3.50
CA ILE A 250 7.53 9.37 -2.44
C ILE A 250 8.93 9.19 -3.04
N SER A 251 9.07 8.39 -4.10
CA SER A 251 10.37 8.17 -4.76
C SER A 251 10.93 9.46 -5.35
N PHE A 252 10.08 10.31 -5.94
CA PHE A 252 10.50 11.60 -6.47
C PHE A 252 10.89 12.60 -5.37
N LEU A 253 10.21 12.58 -4.23
CA LEU A 253 10.62 13.40 -3.07
C LEU A 253 12.01 13.00 -2.60
N TYR A 254 12.26 11.69 -2.48
CA TYR A 254 13.55 11.17 -2.03
C TYR A 254 14.69 11.51 -3.02
N SER A 255 14.44 11.36 -4.32
CA SER A 255 15.41 11.70 -5.37
C SER A 255 15.56 13.20 -5.62
N GLY A 256 14.89 14.07 -4.84
CA GLY A 256 14.94 15.52 -5.01
C GLY A 256 14.23 16.05 -6.26
N LEU A 257 13.42 15.23 -6.93
CA LEU A 257 12.66 15.58 -8.13
C LEU A 257 11.36 16.34 -7.81
N LEU A 258 10.83 16.19 -6.59
CA LEU A 258 9.69 16.94 -6.08
C LEU A 258 10.02 17.60 -4.74
N SER A 259 9.47 18.79 -4.50
CA SER A 259 9.60 19.47 -3.21
C SER A 259 8.58 18.96 -2.20
N MET A 260 8.95 18.99 -0.92
CA MET A 260 8.06 18.59 0.19
C MET A 260 6.73 19.36 0.18
N LYS A 261 6.76 20.64 -0.22
CA LYS A 261 5.55 21.49 -0.34
C LYS A 261 4.54 20.89 -1.31
N ILE A 262 5.00 20.46 -2.48
CA ILE A 262 4.14 19.90 -3.53
C ILE A 262 3.59 18.54 -3.10
N VAL A 263 4.44 17.70 -2.49
CA VAL A 263 4.00 16.41 -1.95
C VAL A 263 2.93 16.58 -0.88
N ALA A 264 3.11 17.52 0.05
CA ALA A 264 2.09 17.84 1.05
C ALA A 264 0.77 18.26 0.39
N LEU A 265 0.84 19.12 -0.64
CA LEU A 265 -0.34 19.59 -1.37
C LEU A 265 -1.08 18.44 -2.10
N LEU A 266 -0.36 17.50 -2.71
CA LEU A 266 -0.94 16.30 -3.34
C LEU A 266 -1.55 15.31 -2.33
N SER A 267 -0.99 15.26 -1.11
CA SER A 267 -1.41 14.32 -0.07
C SER A 267 -2.75 14.69 0.56
N ILE A 268 -3.04 15.99 0.73
CA ILE A 268 -4.28 16.49 1.36
C ILE A 268 -5.55 15.92 0.71
N PRO A 269 -5.78 16.06 -0.61
CA PRO A 269 -6.99 15.54 -1.24
C PRO A 269 -7.09 14.02 -1.19
N ALA A 270 -5.97 13.31 -1.30
CA ALA A 270 -5.93 11.85 -1.20
C ALA A 270 -6.36 11.37 0.20
N ILE A 271 -5.81 11.95 1.27
CA ILE A 271 -6.15 11.64 2.65
C ILE A 271 -7.62 11.99 2.93
N ALA A 272 -8.07 13.18 2.52
CA ALA A 272 -9.45 13.62 2.72
C ALA A 272 -10.45 12.69 2.02
N MET A 273 -10.20 12.30 0.77
CA MET A 273 -11.04 11.34 0.05
C MET A 273 -11.06 9.97 0.74
N ALA A 274 -9.91 9.47 1.19
CA ALA A 274 -9.82 8.20 1.92
C ALA A 274 -10.66 8.23 3.22
N MET A 275 -10.55 9.30 4.01
CA MET A 275 -11.33 9.48 5.24
C MET A 275 -12.83 9.52 4.98
N ILE A 276 -13.29 10.27 3.96
CA ILE A 276 -14.71 10.36 3.61
C ILE A 276 -15.22 9.01 3.08
N LYS A 277 -14.42 8.31 2.26
CA LYS A 277 -14.76 6.97 1.75
C LYS A 277 -14.91 5.97 2.89
N MET A 278 -13.98 5.94 3.84
CA MET A 278 -14.07 5.11 5.05
C MET A 278 -15.32 5.42 5.86
N TYR A 279 -15.63 6.71 6.05
CA TYR A 279 -16.84 7.13 6.76
C TYR A 279 -18.13 6.67 6.04
N ASN A 280 -18.16 6.73 4.71
CA ASN A 280 -19.33 6.32 3.92
C ASN A 280 -19.50 4.80 3.82
N MET A 281 -18.40 4.01 3.81
CA MET A 281 -18.49 2.54 3.89
C MET A 281 -19.19 2.08 5.16
N LYS A 282 -19.00 2.79 6.29
CA LYS A 282 -19.71 2.53 7.55
C LYS A 282 -21.23 2.67 7.44
N LYS A 283 -21.73 3.42 6.45
CA LYS A 283 -23.16 3.62 6.21
C LYS A 283 -23.74 2.73 5.10
N HIS A 284 -22.97 1.78 4.57
CA HIS A 284 -23.35 0.96 3.40
C HIS A 284 -23.78 1.79 2.17
N ASN A 285 -23.27 3.02 2.04
CA ASN A 285 -23.54 3.85 0.88
C ASN A 285 -22.60 3.50 -0.28
N ALA A 286 -23.12 3.51 -1.51
CA ALA A 286 -22.34 3.25 -2.72
C ALA A 286 -21.14 4.22 -2.81
N ILE A 287 -19.95 3.66 -3.07
CA ILE A 287 -18.73 4.43 -3.33
C ILE A 287 -18.84 4.98 -4.75
N ILE A 288 -19.11 6.27 -4.91
CA ILE A 288 -19.23 6.87 -6.24
C ILE A 288 -17.94 7.58 -6.65
N SER A 289 -17.24 7.01 -7.63
CA SER A 289 -16.15 7.67 -8.36
C SER A 289 -16.73 8.77 -9.27
N SER A 290 -16.16 9.99 -9.22
CA SER A 290 -16.49 11.06 -10.16
C SER A 290 -15.63 10.95 -11.43
N ALA A 291 -16.16 11.40 -12.58
CA ALA A 291 -15.41 11.43 -13.84
C ALA A 291 -14.10 12.24 -13.70
N ILE A 292 -14.14 13.33 -12.93
CA ILE A 292 -12.98 14.18 -12.60
C ILE A 292 -11.88 13.36 -11.90
N THR A 293 -12.25 12.44 -11.00
CA THR A 293 -11.26 11.61 -10.29
C THR A 293 -10.54 10.67 -11.27
N LYS A 294 -11.25 10.11 -12.26
CA LYS A 294 -10.66 9.25 -13.29
C LYS A 294 -9.71 10.02 -14.21
N ILE A 295 -10.11 11.21 -14.64
CA ILE A 295 -9.25 12.11 -15.42
C ILE A 295 -8.00 12.49 -14.63
N GLY A 296 -8.16 12.76 -13.32
CA GLY A 296 -7.06 13.05 -12.40
C GLY A 296 -6.00 11.94 -12.34
N VAL A 297 -6.42 10.67 -12.32
CA VAL A 297 -5.47 9.53 -12.37
C VAL A 297 -4.66 9.56 -13.66
N GLY A 298 -5.31 9.72 -14.81
CA GLY A 298 -4.62 9.80 -16.12
C GLY A 298 -3.61 10.95 -16.20
N VAL A 299 -3.98 12.14 -15.70
CA VAL A 299 -3.05 13.28 -15.61
C VAL A 299 -1.92 13.01 -14.61
N GLY A 300 -2.16 12.23 -13.55
CA GLY A 300 -1.13 11.74 -12.64
C GLY A 300 -0.05 10.92 -13.36
N TYR A 301 -0.44 9.97 -14.22
CA TYR A 301 0.50 9.22 -15.04
C TYR A 301 1.31 10.12 -15.99
N LEU A 302 0.68 11.09 -16.66
CA LEU A 302 1.37 12.07 -17.50
C LEU A 302 2.38 12.90 -16.69
N THR A 303 2.01 13.29 -15.47
CA THR A 303 2.89 14.03 -14.57
C THR A 303 4.12 13.21 -14.22
N ILE A 304 3.94 11.94 -13.83
CA ILE A 304 5.04 11.02 -13.53
C ILE A 304 5.97 10.88 -14.73
N GLY A 305 5.44 10.58 -15.91
CA GLY A 305 6.23 10.48 -17.14
C GLY A 305 7.00 11.76 -17.45
N SER A 306 6.35 12.92 -17.31
CA SER A 306 6.97 14.23 -17.55
C SER A 306 8.13 14.55 -16.59
N ILE A 307 8.04 14.09 -15.33
CA ILE A 307 9.10 14.25 -14.34
C ILE A 307 10.29 13.34 -14.68
N ILE A 308 10.02 12.07 -15.05
CA ILE A 308 11.08 11.10 -15.38
C ILE A 308 11.93 11.57 -16.55
N ILE A 309 11.29 12.06 -17.62
CA ILE A 309 11.99 12.53 -18.84
C ILE A 309 12.51 13.97 -18.71
N ASN A 310 12.35 14.59 -17.55
CA ASN A 310 12.66 16.01 -17.32
C ASN A 310 12.04 16.95 -18.38
N PHE A 311 10.75 16.75 -18.67
CA PHE A 311 10.05 17.50 -19.71
C PHE A 311 9.97 18.99 -19.38
N ARG A 312 10.15 19.85 -20.39
CA ARG A 312 10.13 21.32 -20.25
C ARG A 312 8.88 21.85 -19.56
N TYR A 313 7.73 21.21 -19.77
CA TYR A 313 6.43 21.64 -19.24
C TYR A 313 5.93 20.78 -18.07
N LYS A 314 6.81 20.04 -17.39
CA LYS A 314 6.44 19.17 -16.25
C LYS A 314 5.66 19.92 -15.15
N ASP A 315 5.96 21.19 -14.92
CA ASP A 315 5.29 22.01 -13.91
C ASP A 315 3.81 22.28 -14.25
N TYR A 316 3.47 22.35 -15.55
CA TYR A 316 2.08 22.49 -16.00
C TYR A 316 1.28 21.21 -15.76
N PHE A 317 1.88 20.04 -16.01
CA PHE A 317 1.25 18.76 -15.67
C PHE A 317 1.05 18.60 -14.17
N LEU A 318 2.03 19.03 -13.37
CA LEU A 318 1.96 19.02 -11.91
C LEU A 318 0.85 19.94 -11.38
N ALA A 319 0.74 21.16 -11.92
CA ALA A 319 -0.35 22.09 -11.61
C ALA A 319 -1.72 21.52 -12.01
N ALA A 320 -1.83 20.88 -13.18
CA ALA A 320 -3.04 20.23 -13.62
C ALA A 320 -3.43 19.04 -12.72
N SER A 321 -2.47 18.23 -12.29
CA SER A 321 -2.67 17.12 -11.36
C SER A 321 -3.22 17.62 -10.01
N LEU A 322 -2.67 18.71 -9.49
CA LEU A 322 -3.17 19.38 -8.29
C LEU A 322 -4.59 19.90 -8.47
N ALA A 323 -4.85 20.66 -9.53
CA ALA A 323 -6.18 21.21 -9.79
C ALA A 323 -7.24 20.10 -9.89
N LEU A 324 -6.92 18.99 -10.56
CA LEU A 324 -7.82 17.84 -10.69
C LEU A 324 -8.00 17.08 -9.39
N ALA A 325 -6.96 16.93 -8.56
CA ALA A 325 -7.06 16.27 -7.26
C ALA A 325 -8.02 17.02 -6.31
N TYR A 326 -7.89 18.35 -6.24
CA TYR A 326 -8.77 19.20 -5.42
C TYR A 326 -10.19 19.31 -6.00
N SER A 327 -10.32 19.42 -7.32
CA SER A 327 -11.63 19.39 -7.99
C SER A 327 -12.35 18.05 -7.80
N GLY A 328 -11.59 16.96 -7.85
CA GLY A 328 -12.07 15.60 -7.59
C GLY A 328 -12.58 15.44 -6.17
N LEU A 329 -11.83 15.93 -5.17
CA LEU A 329 -12.27 15.99 -3.78
C LEU A 329 -13.56 16.80 -3.62
N ALA A 330 -13.63 18.00 -4.20
CA ALA A 330 -14.82 18.86 -4.11
C ALA A 330 -16.07 18.16 -4.70
N ALA A 331 -15.92 17.57 -5.89
CA ALA A 331 -16.98 16.80 -6.54
C ALA A 331 -17.40 15.58 -5.70
N PHE A 332 -16.45 14.90 -5.06
CA PHE A 332 -16.72 13.75 -4.20
C PHE A 332 -17.48 14.15 -2.93
N ILE A 333 -17.11 15.26 -2.30
CA ILE A 333 -17.82 15.84 -1.14
C ILE A 333 -19.25 16.20 -1.54
N TRP A 334 -19.44 16.89 -2.66
CA TRP A 334 -20.75 17.32 -3.14
C TRP A 334 -21.68 16.11 -3.40
N LYS A 335 -21.17 15.10 -4.12
CA LYS A 335 -21.92 13.88 -4.42
C LYS A 335 -22.21 13.04 -3.17
N SER A 336 -21.30 13.05 -2.18
CA SER A 336 -21.53 12.39 -0.89
C SER A 336 -22.63 13.07 -0.07
N ARG A 337 -22.83 14.38 -0.22
CA ARG A 337 -23.93 15.12 0.43
C ARG A 337 -25.28 14.82 -0.21
N SER A 338 -25.38 14.74 -1.53
CA SER A 338 -26.66 14.52 -2.23
C SER A 338 -27.29 13.14 -1.98
N ILE A 339 -26.47 12.12 -1.70
CA ILE A 339 -26.96 10.78 -1.29
C ILE A 339 -27.54 10.83 0.14
N ARG A 340 -26.96 11.68 1.01
CA ARG A 340 -27.43 11.81 2.40
C ARG A 340 -28.86 12.36 2.42
N THR A 341 -29.18 13.30 1.54
CA THR A 341 -30.51 13.93 1.41
C THR A 341 -31.57 13.01 0.80
N SER A 342 -31.20 12.07 -0.08
CA SER A 342 -32.15 11.09 -0.65
C SER A 342 -32.42 9.90 0.27
N SER A 343 -31.48 9.52 1.14
CA SER A 343 -31.70 8.45 2.13
C SER A 343 -32.59 8.89 3.32
N SER A 344 -32.65 10.19 3.61
CA SER A 344 -33.48 10.75 4.68
C SER A 344 -34.94 10.97 4.29
N SER A 345 -35.27 10.99 2.99
CA SER A 345 -36.67 11.11 2.52
C SER A 345 -37.38 9.76 2.38
N GLY A 346 -36.72 8.64 2.70
CA GLY A 346 -37.25 7.28 2.51
C GLY A 346 -37.72 6.54 3.77
N LYS A 347 -37.56 7.10 4.98
CA LYS A 347 -38.11 6.51 6.22
C LYS A 347 -39.28 7.36 6.72
N ARG A 348 -40.44 6.91 6.24
CA ARG A 348 -41.85 7.35 6.30
C ARG A 348 -42.41 7.48 7.74
N PRO A 349 -43.60 8.04 7.99
CA PRO A 349 -44.91 7.50 7.52
C PRO A 349 -45.55 8.29 6.39
#